data_AF-T1PNZ5-F1
#
_entry.id   AF-T1PNZ5-F1
#
_cell.length_a   1.000
_cell.length_b   1.000
_cell.length_c   1.000
_cell.angle_alpha   90.00
_cell.angle_beta   90.00
_cell.angle_gamma   90.00
#
_symmetry.space_group_name_H-M   'P 1'
#
loop_
_entity.id
_entity.type
_entity.pdbx_description
1 polymer ?
#
loop_
_entity_poly.entity_id
_entity_poly.type
_entity_poly.pdbx_seq_one_letter_code
_entity_poly.pdbx_strand_id
1 'polypeptide(L)'
;MFIVAITGGIASGKSTVSKVFQDNGIPVIDADKIARQIVEPGTPCWHKIKEAFGDEVFLPTREINRVALGKAIFNDKELRGKLNKITHPVIHRTIFKEVFKNFMTGKAWIVLDLPLLFETGILMDFIHKIICVT
;
A
#
# COMPACT_ATOMS: atom_id res chain seq x y z
N MET A 1 9.49 -18.06 -7.34
CA MET A 1 8.12 -17.70 -6.89
C MET A 1 7.53 -16.77 -7.93
N PHE A 2 6.35 -17.12 -8.43
CA PHE A 2 5.65 -16.39 -9.48
C PHE A 2 4.86 -15.23 -8.86
N ILE A 3 5.14 -14.01 -9.33
CA ILE A 3 4.54 -12.78 -8.79
C ILE A 3 3.58 -12.21 -9.83
N VAL A 4 2.31 -12.11 -9.44
CA VAL A 4 1.25 -11.52 -10.26
C VAL A 4 0.85 -10.19 -9.64
N ALA A 5 0.79 -9.13 -10.43
CA ALA A 5 0.24 -7.85 -9.98
C ALA A 5 -1.20 -7.68 -10.46
N ILE A 6 -2.07 -7.20 -9.59
CA ILE A 6 -3.43 -6.78 -9.93
C ILE A 6 -3.47 -5.25 -9.91
N THR A 7 -4.03 -4.68 -10.97
CA THR A 7 -4.23 -3.25 -11.14
C THR A 7 -5.55 -2.99 -11.85
N GLY A 8 -6.02 -1.74 -11.88
CA GLY A 8 -7.36 -1.38 -12.35
C GLY A 8 -7.90 -0.13 -11.69
N GLY A 9 -8.84 0.53 -12.35
CA GLY A 9 -9.40 1.81 -11.92
C GLY A 9 -10.19 1.77 -10.61
N ILE A 10 -10.67 2.93 -10.16
CA ILE A 10 -11.60 3.03 -9.03
C ILE A 10 -12.86 2.22 -9.37
N ALA A 11 -13.34 1.42 -8.42
CA ALA A 11 -14.54 0.59 -8.56
C ALA A 11 -14.50 -0.51 -9.64
N SER A 12 -13.33 -0.85 -10.19
CA SER A 12 -13.23 -1.91 -11.22
C SER A 12 -13.35 -3.35 -10.68
N GLY A 13 -13.61 -3.55 -9.39
CA GLY A 13 -13.76 -4.91 -8.82
C GLY A 13 -12.44 -5.65 -8.53
N LYS A 14 -11.29 -4.96 -8.49
CA LYS A 14 -10.00 -5.55 -8.07
C LYS A 14 -10.10 -6.36 -6.76
N SER A 15 -10.79 -5.82 -5.76
CA SER A 15 -10.98 -6.49 -4.47
C SER A 15 -11.69 -7.84 -4.61
N THR A 16 -12.62 -7.97 -5.56
CA THR A 16 -13.28 -9.23 -5.89
C THR A 16 -12.28 -10.23 -6.48
N VAL A 17 -11.44 -9.78 -7.43
CA VAL A 17 -10.40 -10.63 -8.04
C VAL A 17 -9.37 -11.06 -7.00
N SER A 18 -8.89 -10.13 -6.17
CA SER A 18 -8.01 -10.40 -5.03
C SER A 18 -8.61 -11.45 -4.09
N LYS A 19 -9.92 -11.35 -3.79
CA LYS A 19 -10.60 -12.34 -2.94
C LYS A 19 -10.63 -13.74 -3.57
N VAL A 20 -10.87 -13.85 -4.88
CA VAL A 20 -10.82 -15.14 -5.58
C VAL A 20 -9.46 -15.81 -5.42
N PHE A 21 -8.35 -15.07 -5.51
CA PHE A 21 -7.01 -15.62 -5.26
C PHE A 21 -6.84 -16.09 -3.81
N GLN A 22 -7.30 -15.31 -2.84
CA GLN A 22 -7.25 -15.68 -1.41
C GLN A 22 -8.04 -16.96 -1.13
N ASP A 23 -9.25 -17.08 -1.68
CA ASP A 23 -10.13 -18.24 -1.51
C ASP A 23 -9.51 -19.53 -2.10
N ASN A 24 -8.60 -19.39 -3.09
CA ASN A 24 -7.81 -20.48 -3.65
C ASN A 24 -6.47 -20.73 -2.93
N GLY A 25 -6.25 -20.12 -1.75
CA GLY A 25 -5.05 -20.30 -0.94
C GLY A 25 -3.80 -19.58 -1.46
N ILE A 26 -3.97 -18.68 -2.43
CA ILE A 26 -2.90 -17.85 -2.99
C ILE A 26 -2.79 -16.57 -2.15
N PRO A 27 -1.62 -16.29 -1.55
CA PRO A 27 -1.41 -15.07 -0.77
C PRO A 27 -1.59 -13.82 -1.62
N VAL A 28 -2.39 -12.88 -1.12
CA VAL A 28 -2.55 -11.54 -1.69
C VAL A 28 -1.96 -10.51 -0.73
N ILE A 29 -1.04 -9.71 -1.23
CA ILE A 29 -0.43 -8.59 -0.53
C ILE A 29 -1.13 -7.32 -1.03
N ASP A 30 -1.96 -6.74 -0.16
CA ASP A 30 -2.72 -5.51 -0.45
C ASP A 30 -1.93 -4.29 0.01
N ALA A 31 -1.48 -3.47 -0.96
CA ALA A 31 -0.71 -2.27 -0.68
C ALA A 31 -1.54 -1.18 -0.01
N ASP A 32 -2.84 -1.07 -0.29
CA ASP A 32 -3.72 -0.14 0.40
C ASP A 32 -3.84 -0.52 1.87
N LYS A 33 -4.02 -1.82 2.17
CA LYS A 33 -4.05 -2.32 3.54
C LYS A 33 -2.74 -2.02 4.27
N ILE A 34 -1.59 -2.28 3.64
CA ILE A 34 -0.27 -1.96 4.20
C ILE A 34 -0.16 -0.46 4.46
N ALA A 35 -0.57 0.39 3.51
CA ALA A 35 -0.56 1.84 3.67
C ALA A 35 -1.42 2.29 4.87
N ARG A 36 -2.52 1.59 5.19
CA ARG A 36 -3.31 1.85 6.42
C ARG A 36 -2.54 1.45 7.68
N GLN A 37 -1.95 0.26 7.68
CA GLN A 37 -1.28 -0.31 8.86
C GLN A 37 -0.04 0.46 9.27
N ILE A 38 0.76 0.91 8.29
CA ILE A 38 2.00 1.63 8.60
C ILE A 38 1.74 2.98 9.28
N VAL A 39 0.53 3.52 9.21
CA VAL A 39 0.17 4.81 9.82
C VAL A 39 -0.77 4.67 11.03
N GLU A 40 -0.91 3.46 11.59
CA GLU A 40 -1.67 3.26 12.82
C GLU A 40 -1.06 4.00 14.02
N PRO A 41 -1.85 4.38 15.03
CA PRO A 41 -1.34 5.08 16.21
C PRO A 41 -0.15 4.37 16.86
N GLY A 42 0.94 5.12 17.07
CA GLY A 42 2.16 4.62 17.71
C GLY A 42 3.17 3.93 16.77
N THR A 43 2.90 3.86 15.47
CA THR A 43 3.92 3.40 14.52
C THR A 43 4.99 4.49 14.26
N PRO A 44 6.20 4.11 13.81
CA PRO A 44 7.22 5.10 13.44
C PRO A 44 6.77 6.07 12.34
N CYS A 45 5.96 5.62 11.38
CA CYS A 45 5.41 6.48 10.34
C CYS A 45 4.37 7.44 10.91
N TRP A 46 3.54 7.01 11.85
CA TRP A 46 2.59 7.88 12.56
C TRP A 46 3.29 9.05 13.25
N HIS A 47 4.39 8.78 13.98
CA HIS A 47 5.18 9.82 14.64
C HIS A 47 5.79 10.82 13.65
N LYS A 48 6.36 10.34 12.54
CA LYS A 48 6.93 11.20 11.49
C LYS A 48 5.87 12.05 10.80
N ILE A 49 4.68 11.51 10.57
CA ILE A 49 3.56 12.27 10.00
C ILE A 49 3.12 13.35 10.99
N LYS A 50 3.04 13.03 12.28
CA LYS A 50 2.72 14.02 13.32
C LYS A 50 3.73 15.16 13.38
N GLU A 51 5.01 14.86 13.28
CA GLU A 51 6.07 15.89 13.25
C GLU A 51 5.98 16.77 12.00
N ALA A 52 5.65 16.20 10.84
CA ALA A 52 5.63 16.92 9.57
C ALA A 52 4.33 17.71 9.30
N PHE A 53 3.19 17.23 9.82
CA PHE A 53 1.85 17.77 9.50
C PHE A 53 1.11 18.33 10.72
N GLY A 54 1.66 18.20 11.93
CA GLY A 54 1.01 18.67 13.15
C GLY A 54 -0.21 17.83 13.57
N ASP A 55 -0.90 18.28 14.62
CA ASP A 55 -2.05 17.58 15.20
C ASP A 55 -3.35 17.73 14.38
N GLU A 56 -3.40 18.68 13.45
CA GLU A 56 -4.55 18.99 12.59
C GLU A 56 -4.97 17.86 11.64
N VAL A 57 -4.05 16.94 11.31
CA VAL A 57 -4.34 15.78 10.46
C VAL A 57 -4.72 14.54 11.26
N PHE A 58 -4.90 14.65 12.58
CA PHE A 58 -5.31 13.55 13.45
C PHE A 58 -6.71 13.73 14.02
N LEU A 59 -7.41 12.62 14.21
CA LEU A 59 -8.67 12.56 14.94
C LEU A 59 -8.40 12.60 16.46
N PRO A 60 -9.41 12.94 17.29
CA PRO A 60 -9.29 12.84 18.75
C PRO A 60 -8.91 11.43 19.24
N THR A 61 -9.22 10.40 18.46
CA THR A 61 -8.84 9.00 18.67
C THR A 61 -7.37 8.70 18.41
N ARG A 62 -6.59 9.71 17.99
CA ARG A 62 -5.18 9.64 17.53
C ARG A 62 -4.99 8.96 16.17
N GLU A 63 -6.05 8.56 15.50
CA GLU A 63 -5.97 8.04 14.13
C GLU A 63 -5.76 9.17 13.11
N ILE A 64 -5.19 8.86 11.95
CA ILE A 64 -5.08 9.84 10.87
C ILE A 64 -6.46 10.18 10.30
N ASN A 65 -6.78 11.47 10.29
CA ASN A 65 -7.92 11.99 9.56
C ASN A 65 -7.61 12.04 8.06
N ARG A 66 -8.00 10.98 7.33
CA ARG A 66 -7.75 10.86 5.88
C ARG A 66 -8.33 12.00 5.07
N VAL A 67 -9.47 12.55 5.49
CA VAL A 67 -10.11 13.66 4.79
C VAL A 67 -9.29 14.93 4.97
N ALA A 68 -8.83 15.21 6.20
CA ALA A 68 -7.98 16.37 6.48
C ALA A 68 -6.61 16.24 5.80
N LEU A 69 -5.93 15.09 5.96
CA LEU A 69 -4.64 14.81 5.33
C LEU A 69 -4.76 14.88 3.80
N GLY A 70 -5.81 14.28 3.23
CA GLY A 70 -6.10 14.33 1.81
C GLY A 70 -6.26 15.77 1.32
N LYS A 71 -7.05 16.60 2.01
CA LYS A 71 -7.21 18.02 1.68
C LYS A 71 -5.90 18.79 1.74
N ALA A 72 -5.07 18.53 2.76
CA ALA A 72 -3.77 19.20 2.92
C ALA A 72 -2.80 18.87 1.77
N ILE A 73 -2.69 17.60 1.38
CA ILE A 73 -1.77 17.16 0.33
C ILE A 73 -2.30 17.32 -1.10
N PHE A 74 -3.61 17.54 -1.29
CA PHE A 74 -4.22 17.63 -2.62
C PHE A 74 -3.78 18.88 -3.37
N ASN A 75 -3.71 20.01 -2.68
CA ASN A 75 -3.34 21.31 -3.27
C ASN A 75 -1.84 21.63 -3.12
N ASP A 76 -1.11 20.90 -2.27
CA ASP A 76 0.29 21.18 -1.97
C ASP A 76 1.21 20.01 -2.38
N LYS A 77 1.95 20.21 -3.48
CA LYS A 77 2.90 19.23 -4.01
C LYS A 77 4.08 18.98 -3.06
N GLU A 78 4.50 19.97 -2.29
CA GLU A 78 5.60 19.83 -1.33
C GLU A 78 5.18 18.94 -0.17
N LEU A 79 3.99 19.20 0.39
CA LEU A 79 3.39 18.36 1.45
C LEU A 79 3.13 16.93 0.96
N ARG A 80 2.60 16.76 -0.27
CA ARG A 80 2.46 15.43 -0.88
C ARG A 80 3.81 14.72 -0.99
N GLY A 81 4.85 15.44 -1.42
CA GLY A 81 6.22 14.91 -1.49
C GLY A 81 6.77 14.50 -0.12
N LYS A 82 6.51 15.28 0.93
CA LYS A 82 6.90 14.94 2.32
C LYS A 82 6.20 13.68 2.80
N LEU A 83 4.88 13.57 2.62
CA LEU A 83 4.12 12.37 3.00
C LEU A 83 4.68 11.13 2.28
N ASN A 84 4.86 11.24 0.97
CA ASN A 84 5.39 10.17 0.13
C ASN A 84 6.80 9.71 0.59
N LYS A 85 7.71 10.65 0.91
CA LYS A 85 9.04 10.33 1.44
C LYS A 85 8.99 9.59 2.78
N ILE A 86 7.99 9.86 3.61
CA ILE A 86 7.81 9.19 4.91
C ILE A 86 7.22 7.79 4.70
N THR A 87 6.18 7.66 3.87
CA THR A 87 5.39 6.43 3.75
C THR A 87 6.00 5.42 2.80
N HIS A 88 6.47 5.83 1.61
CA HIS A 88 6.94 4.90 0.58
C HIS A 88 7.97 3.91 1.15
N PRO A 89 9.12 4.33 1.73
CA PRO A 89 10.15 3.39 2.15
C PRO A 89 9.64 2.30 3.10
N VAL A 90 8.68 2.64 3.95
CA VAL A 90 8.08 1.71 4.91
C VAL A 90 7.08 0.76 4.23
N ILE A 91 6.30 1.26 3.27
CA ILE A 91 5.42 0.41 2.42
C ILE A 91 6.27 -0.60 1.65
N HIS A 92 7.31 -0.15 0.95
CA HIS A 92 8.21 -1.02 0.18
C HIS A 92 8.82 -2.11 1.06
N ARG A 93 9.35 -1.73 2.22
CA ARG A 93 9.96 -2.68 3.15
C ARG A 93 8.95 -3.70 3.67
N THR A 94 7.72 -3.28 3.93
CA THR A 94 6.65 -4.17 4.40
C THR A 94 6.22 -5.14 3.30
N ILE A 95 6.04 -4.66 2.06
CA ILE A 95 5.75 -5.52 0.90
C ILE A 95 6.87 -6.53 0.72
N PHE A 96 8.12 -6.09 0.67
CA PHE A 96 9.27 -6.99 0.49
C PHE A 96 9.36 -8.04 1.61
N LYS A 97 9.08 -7.65 2.85
CA LYS A 97 9.03 -8.57 3.99
C LYS A 97 7.94 -9.63 3.84
N GLU A 98 6.73 -9.24 3.41
CA GLU A 98 5.64 -10.18 3.16
C GLU A 98 5.93 -11.11 1.97
N VAL A 99 6.50 -10.58 0.88
CA VAL A 99 6.98 -11.37 -0.25
C VAL A 99 8.00 -12.41 0.21
N PHE A 100 9.02 -11.98 0.95
CA PHE A 100 10.08 -12.85 1.46
C PHE A 100 9.54 -13.90 2.44
N LYS A 101 8.63 -13.52 3.33
CA LYS A 101 7.95 -14.45 4.25
C LYS A 101 7.21 -15.54 3.49
N ASN A 102 6.42 -15.18 2.48
CA ASN A 102 5.69 -16.15 1.66
C ASN A 102 6.65 -17.06 0.86
N PHE A 103 7.74 -16.50 0.35
CA PHE A 103 8.81 -17.27 -0.30
C PHE A 103 9.40 -18.32 0.64
N MET A 104 9.76 -17.94 1.87
CA MET A 104 10.32 -18.86 2.87
C MET A 104 9.33 -19.95 3.30
N THR A 105 8.03 -19.68 3.26
CA THR A 105 6.98 -20.69 3.50
C THR A 105 6.73 -21.64 2.32
N GLY A 106 7.51 -21.54 1.24
CA GLY A 106 7.39 -22.40 0.06
C GLY A 106 6.23 -22.06 -0.86
N LYS A 107 5.66 -20.85 -0.76
CA LYS A 107 4.58 -20.43 -1.66
C LYS A 107 5.14 -20.22 -3.06
N ALA A 108 4.61 -21.00 -4.01
CA ALA A 108 5.02 -20.90 -5.41
C ALA A 108 4.47 -19.64 -6.10
N TRP A 109 3.33 -19.10 -5.63
CA TRP A 109 2.61 -17.98 -6.23
C TRP A 109 2.26 -16.93 -5.18
N ILE A 110 2.36 -15.66 -5.55
CA ILE A 110 1.83 -14.54 -4.77
C ILE A 110 1.19 -13.51 -5.69
N VAL A 111 0.25 -12.76 -5.13
CA VAL A 111 -0.46 -11.68 -5.82
C VAL A 111 -0.21 -10.37 -5.09
N LEU A 112 0.10 -9.32 -5.83
CA LEU A 112 0.28 -7.96 -5.33
C LEU A 112 -0.89 -7.10 -5.82
N ASP A 113 -1.74 -6.62 -4.92
CA ASP A 113 -2.78 -5.64 -5.25
C ASP A 113 -2.19 -4.23 -5.11
N LEU A 114 -1.87 -3.62 -6.25
CA LEU A 114 -1.14 -2.36 -6.36
C LEU A 114 -1.95 -1.37 -7.20
N PRO A 115 -2.85 -0.57 -6.59
CA PRO A 115 -3.69 0.38 -7.32
C PRO A 115 -2.89 1.43 -8.10
N LEU A 116 -1.68 1.79 -7.65
CA LEU A 116 -0.77 2.74 -8.32
C LEU A 116 0.51 2.07 -8.83
N LEU A 117 0.39 0.82 -9.31
CA LEU A 117 1.51 0.03 -9.83
C LEU A 117 2.37 0.81 -10.84
N PHE A 118 1.71 1.47 -11.81
CA PHE A 118 2.39 2.20 -12.88
C PHE A 118 3.01 3.53 -12.46
N GLU A 119 2.45 4.18 -11.44
CA GLU A 119 2.94 5.49 -10.99
C GLU A 119 4.21 5.38 -10.16
N THR A 120 4.36 4.25 -9.46
CA THR A 120 5.46 4.03 -8.54
C THR A 120 6.59 3.24 -9.20
N GLY A 121 6.31 2.44 -10.24
CA GLY A 121 7.29 1.59 -10.93
C GLY A 121 7.90 0.50 -10.04
N ILE A 122 7.39 0.37 -8.83
CA ILE A 122 7.94 -0.46 -7.77
C ILE A 122 7.71 -1.92 -8.13
N LEU A 123 8.78 -2.72 -8.05
CA LEU A 123 8.75 -4.16 -8.27
C LEU A 123 8.36 -4.60 -9.69
N MET A 124 8.31 -3.69 -10.68
CA MET A 124 8.01 -4.05 -12.07
C MET A 124 8.94 -5.13 -12.61
N ASP A 125 10.24 -5.03 -12.31
CA ASP A 125 11.24 -6.02 -12.73
C ASP A 125 11.04 -7.41 -12.11
N PHE A 126 10.28 -7.50 -11.01
CA PHE A 126 9.98 -8.77 -10.32
C PHE A 126 8.59 -9.31 -10.65
N ILE A 127 7.75 -8.53 -11.33
CA ILE A 127 6.39 -8.92 -11.70
C ILE A 127 6.44 -9.77 -12.97
N HIS A 128 5.88 -10.97 -12.89
CA HIS A 128 5.85 -11.90 -14.00
C HIS A 128 4.61 -11.71 -14.88
N LYS A 129 3.50 -11.27 -14.27
CA LYS A 129 2.24 -11.02 -14.97
C LYS A 129 1.48 -9.88 -14.32
N ILE A 130 0.87 -9.03 -15.15
CA ILE A 130 -0.05 -7.98 -14.71
C ILE A 130 -1.46 -8.38 -15.15
N ILE A 131 -2.40 -8.36 -14.21
CA ILE A 131 -3.84 -8.50 -14.44
C ILE A 131 -4.45 -7.11 -14.29
N CYS A 132 -4.97 -6.57 -15.39
CA CYS A 132 -5.74 -5.33 -15.37
C CYS A 132 -7.22 -5.67 -15.26
N VAL A 133 -7.89 -5.15 -14.24
CA VAL A 133 -9.33 -5.32 -14.02
C VAL A 133 -10.03 -4.03 -14.47
N THR A 134 -10.89 -4.15 -15.49
CA THR A 134 -11.64 -3.06 -16.14
C THR A 134 -13.14 -3.23 -15.94
#